data_AF-A0A7K4CQI3-F1
#
_entry.id   AF-A0A7K4CQI3-F1
#
_cell.length_a   1.000
_cell.length_b   1.000
_cell.length_c   1.000
_cell.angle_alpha   90.00
_cell.angle_beta   90.00
_cell.angle_gamma   90.00
#
_symmetry.space_group_name_H-M   'P 1'
#
loop_
_entity.id
_entity.type
_entity.pdbx_description
1 polymer ?
#
loop_
_entity_poly.entity_id
_entity_poly.type
_entity_poly.pdbx_seq_one_letter_code
_entity_poly.pdbx_strand_id
1 'polypeptide(L)'
;MKKGSEYINKELDGAQYFLIRPAVRGFYDTFVKPILRDGSKGNLELDIECAKELILDPSKKLEDVIERNSNKYFKNDQTARFANKQNKNYKWFVENVKNTFRAQVKHMVQALSCEAPDVKTYDELMIATYKTKDNARVALEEQIMHMEQGIEKIQSDPNVMDIPVGKDLITRVLVRGMKDTKAELLAGVDEVFKNK
;
A
#
# COMPACT_ATOMS: atom_id res chain seq x y z
N MET A 1 -6.19 -4.74 11.53
CA MET A 1 -6.02 -3.27 11.44
C MET A 1 -6.56 -2.58 12.70
N LYS A 2 -5.76 -2.54 13.78
CA LYS A 2 -6.07 -1.80 15.02
C LYS A 2 -5.62 -0.33 14.92
N LYS A 3 -4.54 -0.09 14.17
CA LYS A 3 -3.88 1.21 13.97
C LYS A 3 -4.73 2.28 13.29
N GLY A 4 -5.56 1.94 12.30
CA GLY A 4 -6.41 2.93 11.63
C GLY A 4 -7.46 3.56 12.57
N SER A 5 -8.09 2.74 13.42
CA SER A 5 -8.99 3.22 14.48
C SER A 5 -8.22 4.06 15.52
N GLU A 6 -6.96 3.72 15.82
CA GLU A 6 -6.10 4.50 16.72
C GLU A 6 -5.71 5.86 16.12
N TYR A 7 -5.39 5.94 14.83
CA TYR A 7 -5.10 7.22 14.15
C TYR A 7 -6.32 8.12 14.09
N ILE A 8 -7.49 7.57 13.76
CA ILE A 8 -8.75 8.33 13.81
C ILE A 8 -9.01 8.87 15.22
N ASN A 9 -8.76 8.07 16.25
CA ASN A 9 -8.90 8.53 17.64
C ASN A 9 -7.92 9.66 18.00
N LYS A 10 -6.65 9.57 17.56
CA LYS A 10 -5.65 10.62 17.78
C LYS A 10 -6.00 11.92 17.05
N GLU A 11 -6.55 11.85 15.85
CA GLU A 11 -6.94 13.04 15.08
C GLU A 11 -8.27 13.66 15.56
N LEU A 12 -9.10 12.88 16.27
CA LEU A 12 -10.38 13.32 16.84
C LEU A 12 -10.31 13.58 18.35
N ASP A 13 -9.12 13.73 18.92
CA ASP A 13 -8.91 13.90 20.37
C ASP A 13 -9.17 15.33 20.89
N GLY A 14 -9.62 16.23 20.01
CA GLY A 14 -10.06 17.58 20.39
C GLY A 14 -11.49 17.62 20.94
N ALA A 15 -11.74 18.49 21.93
CA ALA A 15 -13.05 18.66 22.57
C ALA A 15 -14.18 18.97 21.57
N GLN A 16 -13.88 19.67 20.47
CA GLN A 16 -14.82 19.96 19.38
C GLN A 16 -15.31 18.72 18.61
N TYR A 17 -14.65 17.58 18.72
CA TYR A 17 -14.98 16.36 17.98
C TYR A 17 -15.67 15.28 18.83
N PHE A 18 -15.91 15.55 20.13
CA PHE A 18 -16.49 14.59 21.07
C PHE A 18 -17.82 13.99 20.59
N LEU A 19 -18.69 14.80 19.98
CA LEU A 19 -20.01 14.36 19.50
C LEU A 19 -19.95 13.55 18.20
N ILE A 20 -19.00 13.86 17.30
CA ILE A 20 -18.89 13.18 16.00
C ILE A 20 -17.96 11.95 16.06
N ARG A 21 -17.11 11.86 17.08
CA ARG A 21 -16.12 10.79 17.25
C ARG A 21 -16.72 9.38 17.28
N PRO A 22 -17.81 9.09 18.02
CA PRO A 22 -18.44 7.77 18.00
C PRO A 22 -19.00 7.41 16.62
N ALA A 23 -19.58 8.38 15.90
CA ALA A 23 -20.15 8.18 14.58
C ALA A 23 -19.06 7.91 13.52
N VAL A 24 -17.99 8.70 13.51
CA VAL A 24 -16.84 8.50 12.59
C VAL A 24 -16.15 7.16 12.88
N ARG A 25 -16.02 6.78 14.16
CA ARG A 25 -15.44 5.50 14.55
C ARG A 25 -16.32 4.32 14.14
N GLY A 26 -17.62 4.37 14.43
CA GLY A 26 -18.57 3.34 14.02
C GLY A 26 -18.58 3.18 12.50
N PHE A 27 -18.60 4.28 11.76
CA PHE A 27 -18.48 4.24 10.31
C PHE A 27 -17.19 3.57 9.83
N TYR A 28 -16.05 3.95 10.41
CA TYR A 28 -14.76 3.36 10.05
C TYR A 28 -14.69 1.86 10.37
N ASP A 29 -15.05 1.47 11.59
CA ASP A 29 -14.91 0.09 12.05
C ASP A 29 -15.91 -0.85 11.35
N THR A 30 -17.13 -0.38 11.05
CA THR A 30 -18.19 -1.19 10.43
C THR A 30 -18.09 -1.25 8.92
N PHE A 31 -17.76 -0.14 8.25
CA PHE A 31 -17.84 -0.07 6.77
C PHE A 31 -16.47 0.04 6.11
N VAL A 32 -15.60 0.94 6.59
CA VAL A 32 -14.32 1.20 5.92
C VAL A 32 -13.34 0.04 6.14
N LYS A 33 -13.17 -0.41 7.38
CA LYS A 33 -12.16 -1.41 7.76
C LYS A 33 -12.33 -2.77 7.07
N PRO A 34 -13.54 -3.35 6.93
CA PRO A 34 -13.71 -4.57 6.15
C PRO A 34 -13.36 -4.38 4.67
N ILE A 35 -13.80 -3.27 4.06
CA ILE A 35 -13.51 -2.94 2.66
C ILE A 35 -12.00 -2.79 2.43
N LEU A 36 -11.29 -2.10 3.33
CA LEU A 36 -9.83 -1.99 3.28
C LEU A 36 -9.18 -3.37 3.34
N ARG A 37 -9.62 -4.24 4.26
CA ARG A 37 -9.03 -5.56 4.45
C ARG A 37 -9.23 -6.44 3.22
N ASP A 38 -10.45 -6.47 2.72
CA ASP A 38 -10.82 -7.35 1.61
C ASP A 38 -10.18 -6.85 0.31
N GLY A 39 -10.08 -5.52 0.11
CA GLY A 39 -9.34 -4.90 -0.98
C GLY A 39 -7.84 -5.20 -0.92
N SER A 40 -7.19 -5.00 0.23
CA SER A 40 -5.77 -5.33 0.41
C SER A 40 -5.50 -6.82 0.19
N LYS A 41 -6.38 -7.70 0.66
CA LYS A 41 -6.28 -9.14 0.39
C LYS A 41 -6.38 -9.44 -1.11
N GLY A 42 -7.34 -8.83 -1.81
CA GLY A 42 -7.50 -9.00 -3.25
C GLY A 42 -6.31 -8.50 -4.06
N ASN A 43 -5.68 -7.39 -3.65
CA ASN A 43 -4.44 -6.92 -4.28
C ASN A 43 -3.27 -7.86 -4.02
N LEU A 44 -3.10 -8.36 -2.79
CA LEU A 44 -2.06 -9.32 -2.48
C LEU A 44 -2.21 -10.63 -3.27
N GLU A 45 -3.43 -11.15 -3.39
CA GLU A 45 -3.73 -12.33 -4.22
C GLU A 45 -3.36 -12.07 -5.68
N LEU A 46 -3.74 -10.90 -6.22
CA LEU A 46 -3.40 -10.50 -7.59
C LEU A 46 -1.89 -10.34 -7.80
N ASP A 47 -1.16 -9.77 -6.84
CA ASP A 47 0.30 -9.62 -6.90
C ASP A 47 0.99 -10.98 -6.97
N ILE A 48 0.52 -11.94 -6.15
CA ILE A 48 1.02 -13.33 -6.15
C ILE A 48 0.71 -14.03 -7.48
N GLU A 49 -0.51 -13.87 -8.02
CA GLU A 49 -0.89 -14.44 -9.32
C GLU A 49 -0.02 -13.90 -10.46
N CYS A 50 0.18 -12.57 -10.51
CA CYS A 50 1.02 -11.93 -11.52
C CYS A 50 2.48 -12.38 -11.40
N ALA A 51 2.99 -12.49 -10.17
CA ALA A 51 4.35 -12.96 -9.94
C ALA A 51 4.53 -14.43 -10.36
N LYS A 52 3.60 -15.31 -10.00
CA LYS A 52 3.61 -16.71 -10.45
C LYS A 52 3.57 -16.81 -11.98
N GLU A 53 2.75 -16.00 -12.63
CA GLU A 53 2.67 -15.97 -14.09
C GLU A 53 4.01 -15.62 -14.74
N LEU A 54 4.71 -14.60 -14.21
CA LEU A 54 6.02 -14.17 -14.72
C LEU A 54 7.13 -15.21 -14.45
N ILE A 55 7.03 -15.95 -13.34
CA ILE A 55 7.99 -17.01 -12.99
C ILE A 55 7.79 -18.24 -13.88
N LEU A 56 6.54 -18.64 -14.11
CA LEU A 56 6.21 -19.84 -14.89
C LEU A 56 6.39 -19.65 -16.41
N ASP A 57 6.32 -18.41 -16.88
CA ASP A 57 6.53 -18.05 -18.29
C ASP A 57 7.47 -16.84 -18.43
N PRO A 58 8.79 -17.05 -18.44
CA PRO A 58 9.78 -15.99 -18.55
C PRO A 58 9.74 -15.19 -19.86
N SER A 59 8.98 -15.66 -20.86
CA SER A 59 8.80 -14.91 -22.12
C SER A 59 7.89 -13.69 -21.95
N LYS A 60 7.06 -13.68 -20.90
CA LYS A 60 6.17 -12.57 -20.59
C LYS A 60 6.93 -11.40 -19.98
N LYS A 61 6.58 -10.20 -20.45
CA LYS A 61 7.12 -8.96 -19.89
C LYS A 61 6.28 -8.51 -18.71
N LEU A 62 6.94 -8.01 -17.67
CA LEU A 62 6.28 -7.41 -16.50
C LEU A 62 5.23 -6.39 -16.92
N GLU A 63 5.56 -5.46 -17.81
CA GLU A 63 4.65 -4.40 -18.25
C GLU A 63 3.35 -4.94 -18.87
N ASP A 64 3.41 -6.01 -19.65
CA ASP A 64 2.22 -6.60 -20.27
C ASP A 64 1.30 -7.23 -19.22
N VAL A 65 1.90 -7.88 -18.20
CA VAL A 65 1.16 -8.47 -17.07
C VAL A 65 0.53 -7.37 -16.21
N ILE A 66 1.27 -6.29 -15.94
CA ILE A 66 0.76 -5.14 -15.19
C ILE A 66 -0.38 -4.46 -15.94
N GLU A 67 -0.23 -4.15 -17.23
CA GLU A 67 -1.27 -3.48 -18.02
C GLU A 67 -2.59 -4.27 -18.00
N ARG A 68 -2.52 -5.57 -18.29
CA ARG A 68 -3.69 -6.44 -18.36
C ARG A 68 -4.42 -6.56 -17.01
N ASN A 69 -3.71 -6.47 -15.89
CA ASN A 69 -4.26 -6.64 -14.55
C ASN A 69 -4.54 -5.32 -13.81
N SER A 70 -4.11 -4.17 -14.34
CA SER A 70 -4.24 -2.86 -13.70
C SER A 70 -5.69 -2.54 -13.30
N ASN A 71 -6.65 -2.86 -14.16
CA ASN A 71 -8.07 -2.62 -13.86
C ASN A 71 -8.58 -3.44 -12.68
N LYS A 72 -8.08 -4.67 -12.48
CA LYS A 72 -8.44 -5.49 -11.30
C LYS A 72 -7.82 -4.90 -10.05
N TYR A 73 -6.54 -4.51 -10.13
CA TYR A 73 -5.83 -3.86 -9.04
C TYR A 73 -6.54 -2.56 -8.60
N PHE A 74 -6.92 -1.70 -9.53
CA PHE A 74 -7.62 -0.44 -9.23
C PHE A 74 -9.00 -0.62 -8.59
N LYS A 75 -9.69 -1.74 -8.84
CA LYS A 75 -10.98 -2.05 -8.19
C LYS A 75 -10.84 -2.39 -6.71
N ASN A 76 -9.66 -2.87 -6.32
CA ASN A 76 -9.33 -3.24 -4.95
C ASN A 76 -8.61 -2.09 -4.22
N ASP A 77 -7.85 -1.27 -4.96
CA ASP A 77 -7.18 -0.09 -4.45
C ASP A 77 -8.18 1.04 -4.11
N GLN A 78 -8.17 1.44 -2.85
CA GLN A 78 -9.14 2.40 -2.33
C GLN A 78 -8.87 3.80 -2.84
N THR A 79 -7.60 4.14 -3.05
CA THR A 79 -7.24 5.46 -3.53
C THR A 79 -7.66 5.65 -4.99
N ALA A 80 -7.49 4.63 -5.83
CA ALA A 80 -7.96 4.61 -7.20
C ALA A 80 -9.49 4.64 -7.29
N ARG A 81 -10.20 3.90 -6.42
CA ARG A 81 -11.67 3.90 -6.39
C ARG A 81 -12.27 5.26 -6.10
N PHE A 82 -11.64 6.02 -5.20
CA PHE A 82 -12.09 7.35 -4.80
C PHE A 82 -11.38 8.46 -5.58
N ALA A 83 -10.66 8.16 -6.66
CA ALA A 83 -10.03 9.18 -7.49
C ALA A 83 -11.07 9.91 -8.36
N ASN A 84 -11.03 11.24 -8.36
CA ASN A 84 -11.90 12.08 -9.17
C ASN A 84 -11.46 12.06 -10.64
N LYS A 85 -12.24 11.39 -11.49
CA LYS A 85 -11.98 11.24 -12.93
C LYS A 85 -11.96 12.55 -13.72
N GLN A 86 -12.59 13.60 -13.19
CA GLN A 86 -12.66 14.93 -13.82
C GLN A 86 -11.48 15.82 -13.40
N ASN A 87 -10.70 15.43 -12.40
CA ASN A 87 -9.54 16.20 -11.96
C ASN A 87 -8.41 16.12 -13.01
N LYS A 88 -7.75 17.26 -13.28
CA LYS A 88 -6.62 17.35 -14.22
C LYS A 88 -5.46 16.40 -13.90
N ASN A 89 -5.30 16.04 -12.64
CA ASN A 89 -4.25 15.14 -12.13
C ASN A 89 -4.66 13.66 -12.15
N TYR A 90 -5.89 13.31 -12.54
CA TYR A 90 -6.39 11.94 -12.50
C TYR A 90 -5.49 10.94 -13.24
N LYS A 91 -5.04 11.30 -14.45
CA LYS A 91 -4.16 10.42 -15.25
C LYS A 91 -2.85 10.12 -14.53
N TRP A 92 -2.22 11.14 -13.97
CA TRP A 92 -1.00 10.99 -13.18
C TRP A 92 -1.26 10.09 -11.96
N PHE A 93 -2.40 10.28 -11.30
CA PHE A 93 -2.75 9.52 -10.10
C PHE A 93 -2.92 8.02 -10.41
N VAL A 94 -3.63 7.69 -11.48
CA VAL A 94 -3.81 6.31 -11.96
C VAL A 94 -2.47 5.67 -12.32
N GLU A 95 -1.60 6.41 -13.03
CA GLU A 95 -0.26 5.90 -13.37
C GLU A 95 0.59 5.68 -12.11
N ASN A 96 0.50 6.58 -11.12
CA ASN A 96 1.19 6.40 -9.85
C ASN A 96 0.72 5.16 -9.09
N VAL A 97 -0.59 4.89 -9.03
CA VAL A 97 -1.12 3.65 -8.44
C VAL A 97 -0.64 2.42 -9.21
N LYS A 98 -0.55 2.51 -10.54
CA LYS A 98 0.00 1.43 -11.38
C LYS A 98 1.49 1.20 -11.10
N ASN A 99 2.26 2.26 -10.84
CA ASN A 99 3.66 2.16 -10.46
C ASN A 99 3.81 1.43 -9.10
N THR A 100 2.92 1.70 -8.14
CA THR A 100 2.85 0.92 -6.89
C THR A 100 2.62 -0.56 -7.17
N PHE A 101 1.64 -0.89 -8.02
CA PHE A 101 1.38 -2.29 -8.42
C PHE A 101 2.60 -2.94 -9.09
N ARG A 102 3.26 -2.23 -10.01
CA ARG A 102 4.47 -2.69 -10.68
C ARG A 102 5.58 -3.03 -9.67
N ALA A 103 5.83 -2.14 -8.72
CA ALA A 103 6.84 -2.35 -7.68
C ALA A 103 6.49 -3.57 -6.82
N GLN A 104 5.23 -3.71 -6.40
CA GLN A 104 4.77 -4.85 -5.61
C GLN A 104 4.97 -6.19 -6.32
N VAL A 105 4.54 -6.30 -7.59
CA VAL A 105 4.73 -7.52 -8.39
C VAL A 105 6.21 -7.83 -8.59
N LYS A 106 7.04 -6.83 -8.90
CA LYS A 106 8.49 -7.00 -9.08
C LYS A 106 9.15 -7.63 -7.84
N HIS A 107 8.84 -7.12 -6.65
CA HIS A 107 9.40 -7.67 -5.40
C HIS A 107 8.78 -9.02 -5.03
N MET A 108 7.51 -9.24 -5.36
CA MET A 108 6.86 -10.55 -5.19
C MET A 108 7.53 -11.61 -6.07
N VAL A 109 7.89 -11.29 -7.32
CA VAL A 109 8.67 -12.19 -8.19
C VAL A 109 10.01 -12.53 -7.54
N GLN A 110 10.75 -11.54 -7.04
CA GLN A 110 12.03 -11.78 -6.37
C GLN A 110 11.89 -12.74 -5.17
N ALA A 111 10.89 -12.51 -4.32
CA ALA A 111 10.66 -13.35 -3.14
C ALA A 111 10.21 -14.77 -3.51
N LEU A 112 9.31 -14.92 -4.48
CA LEU A 112 8.80 -16.23 -4.90
C LEU A 112 9.80 -17.05 -5.73
N SER A 113 10.75 -16.40 -6.41
CA SER A 113 11.86 -17.07 -7.12
C SER A 113 13.02 -17.44 -6.20
N CYS A 114 12.91 -17.23 -4.88
CA CYS A 114 13.99 -17.58 -3.96
C CYS A 114 14.11 -19.11 -3.81
N GLU A 115 15.14 -19.69 -4.43
CA GLU A 115 15.43 -21.14 -4.36
C GLU A 115 16.26 -21.54 -3.12
N ALA A 116 16.08 -20.86 -2.00
CA ALA A 116 16.83 -21.17 -0.79
C ALA A 116 16.26 -22.43 -0.09
N PRO A 117 17.07 -23.50 0.09
CA PRO A 117 16.64 -24.65 0.85
C PRO A 117 16.39 -24.25 2.32
N ASP A 118 15.36 -24.84 2.92
CA ASP A 118 15.07 -24.76 4.37
C ASP A 118 14.66 -23.38 4.94
N VAL A 119 14.08 -22.49 4.13
CA VAL A 119 13.43 -21.27 4.63
C VAL A 119 12.17 -21.62 5.45
N LYS A 120 12.17 -21.28 6.74
CA LYS A 120 11.10 -21.57 7.70
C LYS A 120 10.42 -20.32 8.25
N THR A 121 11.08 -19.17 8.14
CA THR A 121 10.57 -17.89 8.63
C THR A 121 10.55 -16.82 7.55
N TYR A 122 9.75 -15.77 7.78
CA TYR A 122 9.73 -14.60 6.90
C TYR A 122 11.08 -13.88 6.87
N ASP A 123 11.76 -13.79 8.02
CA ASP A 123 13.08 -13.15 8.14
C ASP A 123 14.13 -13.91 7.33
N GLU A 124 14.13 -15.25 7.39
CA GLU A 124 14.98 -16.11 6.55
C GLU A 124 14.68 -15.91 5.07
N LEU A 125 13.40 -15.81 4.67
CA LEU A 125 13.00 -15.54 3.29
C LEU A 125 13.53 -14.18 2.81
N MET A 126 13.36 -13.13 3.62
CA MET A 126 13.84 -11.78 3.33
C MET A 126 15.35 -11.75 3.13
N ILE A 127 16.08 -12.38 4.05
CA ILE A 127 17.53 -12.49 4.00
C ILE A 127 17.97 -13.27 2.76
N ALA A 128 17.33 -14.40 2.46
CA ALA A 128 17.68 -15.23 1.31
C ALA A 128 17.40 -14.54 -0.03
N THR A 129 16.28 -13.81 -0.10
CA THR A 129 15.85 -13.06 -1.28
C THR A 129 16.77 -11.87 -1.56
N TYR A 130 16.97 -11.01 -0.56
CA TYR A 130 17.62 -9.71 -0.76
C TYR A 130 19.12 -9.73 -0.45
N LYS A 131 19.61 -10.72 0.29
CA LYS A 131 21.02 -10.96 0.67
C LYS A 131 21.62 -9.92 1.60
N THR A 132 21.34 -8.64 1.38
CA THR A 132 21.82 -7.51 2.17
C THR A 132 20.67 -6.64 2.63
N LYS A 133 20.91 -5.91 3.72
CA LYS A 133 19.97 -4.93 4.26
C LYS A 133 19.64 -3.83 3.26
N ASP A 134 20.64 -3.33 2.54
CA ASP A 134 20.46 -2.23 1.59
C ASP A 134 19.59 -2.65 0.40
N ASN A 135 19.75 -3.88 -0.10
CA ASN A 135 18.88 -4.42 -1.15
C ASN A 135 17.42 -4.56 -0.67
N ALA A 136 17.22 -5.04 0.55
CA ALA A 136 15.89 -5.15 1.15
C ALA A 136 15.24 -3.77 1.35
N ARG A 137 16.03 -2.77 1.76
CA ARG A 137 15.57 -1.38 1.86
C ARG A 137 15.17 -0.81 0.51
N VAL A 138 16.03 -0.93 -0.51
CA VAL A 138 15.74 -0.42 -1.86
C VAL A 138 14.44 -1.02 -2.40
N ALA A 139 14.24 -2.33 -2.21
CA ALA A 139 13.02 -3.01 -2.62
C ALA A 139 11.77 -2.49 -1.87
N LEU A 140 11.88 -2.30 -0.56
CA LEU A 140 10.80 -1.76 0.24
C LEU A 140 10.50 -0.28 -0.11
N GLU A 141 11.54 0.51 -0.36
CA GLU A 141 11.45 1.95 -0.63
C GLU A 141 10.82 2.24 -2.00
N GLU A 142 11.02 1.39 -3.01
CA GLU A 142 10.43 1.57 -4.34
C GLU A 142 8.89 1.62 -4.29
N GLN A 143 8.24 0.68 -3.59
CA GLN A 143 6.78 0.72 -3.41
C GLN A 143 6.32 1.87 -2.50
N ILE A 144 7.07 2.15 -1.43
CA ILE A 144 6.76 3.21 -0.46
C ILE A 144 6.80 4.57 -1.15
N MET A 145 7.78 4.80 -2.02
CA MET A 145 7.95 6.05 -2.77
C MET A 145 6.69 6.37 -3.58
N HIS A 146 6.14 5.40 -4.32
CA HIS A 146 4.92 5.64 -5.12
C HIS A 146 3.70 5.88 -4.23
N MET A 147 3.58 5.19 -3.09
CA MET A 147 2.53 5.47 -2.11
C MET A 147 2.66 6.88 -1.52
N GLU A 148 3.86 7.31 -1.16
CA GLU A 148 4.13 8.66 -0.65
C GLU A 148 3.79 9.73 -1.68
N GLN A 149 4.23 9.58 -2.93
CA GLN A 149 3.88 10.48 -4.03
C GLN A 149 2.37 10.64 -4.19
N GLY A 150 1.62 9.52 -4.10
CA GLY A 150 0.16 9.55 -4.17
C GLY A 150 -0.46 10.36 -3.03
N ILE A 151 0.02 10.17 -1.81
CA ILE A 151 -0.47 10.89 -0.62
C ILE A 151 -0.10 12.37 -0.66
N GLU A 152 1.14 12.71 -1.04
CA GLU A 152 1.58 14.09 -1.25
C GLU A 152 0.71 14.78 -2.30
N LYS A 153 0.34 14.06 -3.37
CA LYS A 153 -0.58 14.60 -4.37
C LYS A 153 -1.95 14.89 -3.78
N ILE A 154 -2.52 13.97 -3.01
CA ILE A 154 -3.80 14.16 -2.31
C ILE A 154 -3.72 15.35 -1.34
N GLN A 155 -2.60 15.54 -0.66
CA GLN A 155 -2.37 16.67 0.23
C GLN A 155 -2.29 18.00 -0.52
N SER A 156 -1.61 18.03 -1.67
CA SER A 156 -1.45 19.23 -2.50
C SER A 156 -2.71 19.61 -3.28
N ASP A 157 -3.55 18.63 -3.62
CA ASP A 157 -4.81 18.79 -4.35
C ASP A 157 -5.87 17.82 -3.80
N PRO A 158 -6.59 18.20 -2.73
CA PRO A 158 -7.64 17.36 -2.14
C PRO A 158 -8.81 17.07 -3.09
N ASN A 159 -8.93 17.80 -4.20
CA ASN A 159 -9.94 17.55 -5.24
C ASN A 159 -9.56 16.44 -6.20
N VAL A 160 -8.36 15.87 -6.07
CA VAL A 160 -7.99 14.61 -6.74
C VAL A 160 -8.80 13.44 -6.19
N MET A 161 -9.34 13.57 -4.98
CA MET A 161 -10.23 12.58 -4.36
C MET A 161 -11.69 13.03 -4.45
N ASP A 162 -12.55 12.12 -4.90
CA ASP A 162 -14.01 12.22 -4.91
C ASP A 162 -14.60 11.74 -3.57
N ILE A 163 -14.30 12.50 -2.52
CA ILE A 163 -14.78 12.23 -1.16
C ILE A 163 -15.68 13.40 -0.73
N PRO A 164 -16.97 13.19 -0.46
CA PRO A 164 -17.90 14.29 -0.24
C PRO A 164 -17.69 15.04 1.09
N VAL A 165 -17.18 14.36 2.14
CA VAL A 165 -17.03 14.94 3.50
C VAL A 165 -15.75 14.44 4.17
N GLY A 166 -15.13 15.28 5.01
CA GLY A 166 -14.03 14.87 5.88
C GLY A 166 -12.69 14.69 5.18
N LYS A 167 -12.52 15.26 3.97
CA LYS A 167 -11.28 15.19 3.17
C LYS A 167 -10.04 15.51 4.01
N ASP A 168 -10.05 16.62 4.74
CA ASP A 168 -8.89 17.06 5.53
C ASP A 168 -8.51 16.07 6.62
N LEU A 169 -9.51 15.50 7.32
CA LEU A 169 -9.29 14.49 8.35
C LEU A 169 -8.71 13.20 7.73
N ILE A 170 -9.30 12.74 6.61
CA ILE A 170 -8.86 11.55 5.90
C ILE A 170 -7.42 11.73 5.41
N THR A 171 -7.10 12.86 4.79
CA THR A 171 -5.75 13.18 4.32
C THR A 171 -4.74 13.18 5.48
N ARG A 172 -5.05 13.80 6.63
CA ARG A 172 -4.17 13.76 7.81
C ARG A 172 -3.94 12.35 8.32
N VAL A 173 -4.99 11.53 8.41
CA VAL A 173 -4.90 10.12 8.83
C VAL A 173 -4.04 9.33 7.84
N LEU A 174 -4.19 9.55 6.53
CA LEU A 174 -3.40 8.88 5.50
C LEU A 174 -1.91 9.25 5.59
N VAL A 175 -1.60 10.56 5.67
CA VAL A 175 -0.21 11.05 5.81
C VAL A 175 0.46 10.47 7.05
N ARG A 176 -0.21 10.52 8.20
CA ARG A 176 0.32 10.01 9.45
C ARG A 176 0.49 8.49 9.42
N GLY A 177 -0.54 7.78 8.95
CA GLY A 177 -0.51 6.33 8.81
C GLY A 177 0.62 5.86 7.90
N MET A 178 0.87 6.56 6.79
CA MET A 178 1.98 6.26 5.88
C MET A 178 3.34 6.47 6.54
N LYS A 179 3.53 7.62 7.19
CA LYS A 179 4.80 7.93 7.87
C LYS A 179 5.14 6.90 8.93
N ASP A 180 4.18 6.55 9.76
CA ASP A 180 4.36 5.58 10.84
C ASP A 180 4.59 4.17 10.26
N THR A 181 3.85 3.78 9.22
CA THR A 181 4.03 2.48 8.53
C THR A 181 5.42 2.38 7.88
N LYS A 182 5.89 3.44 7.21
CA LYS A 182 7.24 3.48 6.62
C LYS A 182 8.31 3.29 7.69
N ALA A 183 8.22 4.03 8.80
CA ALA A 183 9.18 3.92 9.89
C ALA A 183 9.22 2.50 10.47
N GLU A 184 8.05 1.87 10.67
CA GLU A 184 7.95 0.50 11.17
C GLU A 184 8.53 -0.53 10.20
N LEU A 185 8.21 -0.43 8.91
CA LEU A 185 8.73 -1.37 7.90
C LEU A 185 10.25 -1.25 7.76
N LEU A 186 10.80 -0.03 7.76
CA LEU A 186 12.24 0.20 7.71
C LEU A 186 12.94 -0.31 8.98
N ALA A 187 12.36 -0.09 10.16
CA ALA A 187 12.87 -0.65 11.41
C ALA A 187 12.82 -2.18 11.42
N GLY A 188 11.77 -2.78 10.85
CA GLY A 188 11.67 -4.23 10.67
C GLY A 188 12.78 -4.77 9.77
N VAL A 189 13.11 -4.09 8.67
CA VAL A 189 14.27 -4.46 7.83
C VAL A 189 15.58 -4.35 8.62
N ASP A 190 15.76 -3.30 9.42
CA ASP A 190 16.95 -3.18 10.28
C ASP A 190 17.04 -4.34 11.29
N GLU A 191 15.92 -4.78 11.87
CA GLU A 191 15.88 -5.87 12.85
C GLU A 191 16.17 -7.24 12.23
N VAL A 192 15.57 -7.55 11.07
CA VAL A 192 15.81 -8.79 10.33
C VAL A 192 17.30 -8.98 10.02
N PHE A 193 18.00 -7.90 9.66
CA PHE A 193 19.41 -7.95 9.27
C PHE A 193 20.39 -7.64 10.41
N LYS A 194 19.91 -7.35 11.63
CA LYS A 194 20.77 -7.10 12.81
C LYS A 194 21.39 -8.39 13.37
N ASN A 195 20.72 -9.52 13.19
CA ASN A 195 21.14 -10.82 13.73
C ASN A 195 22.04 -11.62 12.76
N LYS A 196 22.76 -10.94 11.87
CA LYS A 196 23.67 -11.54 10.89
C LYS A 196 25.05 -10.90 10.90
#